data_AF-A0A9W8Y705-F1
#
_entry.id   AF-A0A9W8Y705-F1
#
_cell.length_a   1.000
_cell.length_b   1.000
_cell.length_c   1.000
_cell.angle_alpha   90.00
_cell.angle_beta   90.00
_cell.angle_gamma   90.00
#
_symmetry.space_group_name_H-M   'P 1'
#
loop_
_entity.id
_entity.type
_entity.pdbx_description
1 polymer ?
#
loop_
_entity_poly.entity_id
_entity_poly.type
_entity_poly.pdbx_seq_one_letter_code
_entity_poly.pdbx_strand_id
1 'polypeptide(L)'
;MKSPVRRRAHGPSNLSNIQVTSAMREDSVMYSPLTPNKKRRFDYGPPPTTNGRRPDVPYYPQYARRDSLPPIQVRYSPPNSAGIPHPRTPRESRRNSVIELAPPPQSASPRSVEEILSAFPYPNKIKLLGRIIPPYKEPGLANLGSSKSRGAIIAVEGDELGPIKELSEWLNEYLIKQKEYNPRIAEPPKGPEDNDKDVSFEDYLDLIKEWHGKSKEMIKYITTLTLSSEDTTVSDKDFDNKEGADRKDSATPPDSPGAATSTKPVIILPTFQLQASVAYASRIPIQDAYSATDHWQWMATLWRGTVGPDLTIYVKTYEAKDGFAGAKPDMDEAVRCLTVFKEKDGKFVDADLRRVGFEVNEWIKGMGATKSA
;
A
#
# COMPACT_ATOMS: atom_id res chain seq x y z
N MET A 1 -58.63 -47.56 -13.34
CA MET A 1 -58.97 -46.79 -14.56
C MET A 1 -58.59 -45.33 -14.35
N LYS A 2 -58.04 -44.68 -15.40
CA LYS A 2 -57.94 -43.23 -15.67
C LYS A 2 -57.16 -42.30 -14.70
N SER A 3 -56.28 -41.52 -15.32
CA SER A 3 -55.50 -40.38 -14.81
C SER A 3 -56.12 -39.05 -15.29
N PRO A 4 -55.75 -37.89 -14.72
CA PRO A 4 -55.36 -36.74 -15.56
C PRO A 4 -54.05 -36.08 -15.05
N VAL A 5 -52.98 -36.01 -15.84
CA VAL A 5 -52.68 -35.02 -16.91
C VAL A 5 -52.47 -33.58 -16.41
N ARG A 6 -51.19 -33.16 -16.35
CA ARG A 6 -50.74 -31.76 -16.23
C ARG A 6 -50.97 -31.01 -17.55
N ARG A 7 -51.42 -29.75 -17.49
CA ARG A 7 -51.29 -28.79 -18.61
C ARG A 7 -50.05 -27.91 -18.39
N ARG A 8 -49.14 -27.85 -19.36
CA ARG A 8 -48.16 -26.76 -19.51
C ARG A 8 -48.77 -25.71 -20.44
N ALA A 9 -48.63 -24.43 -20.11
CA ALA A 9 -48.95 -23.33 -21.00
C ALA A 9 -47.73 -22.94 -21.84
N HIS A 10 -47.94 -22.57 -23.10
CA HIS A 10 -46.93 -21.96 -23.97
C HIS A 10 -47.10 -20.44 -23.98
N GLY A 11 -45.98 -19.71 -24.03
CA GLY A 11 -45.87 -18.28 -24.29
C GLY A 11 -44.64 -18.02 -25.18
N PRO A 12 -44.63 -16.97 -26.02
CA PRO A 12 -43.91 -17.03 -27.29
C PRO A 12 -42.43 -16.59 -27.25
N SER A 13 -41.64 -17.26 -28.09
CA SER A 13 -40.25 -16.95 -28.40
C SER A 13 -40.14 -15.98 -29.58
N ASN A 14 -39.60 -14.78 -29.35
CA ASN A 14 -39.32 -13.77 -30.38
C ASN A 14 -37.87 -13.29 -30.31
N LEU A 15 -36.93 -14.01 -30.94
CA LEU A 15 -35.60 -13.49 -31.30
C LEU A 15 -35.10 -14.16 -32.59
N SER A 16 -35.38 -13.53 -33.72
CA SER A 16 -34.78 -13.90 -35.02
C SER A 16 -34.67 -12.66 -35.89
N ASN A 17 -33.46 -12.06 -35.95
CA ASN A 17 -32.90 -11.31 -37.08
C ASN A 17 -31.58 -10.61 -36.68
N ILE A 18 -30.47 -11.36 -36.64
CA ILE A 18 -29.14 -10.81 -36.92
C ILE A 18 -28.48 -11.80 -37.89
N GLN A 19 -28.28 -11.38 -39.13
CA GLN A 19 -27.54 -12.14 -40.13
C GLN A 19 -26.03 -11.95 -39.88
N VAL A 20 -25.32 -13.04 -39.58
CA VAL A 20 -23.86 -13.04 -39.54
C VAL A 20 -23.35 -13.44 -40.93
N THR A 21 -22.52 -12.59 -41.54
CA THR A 21 -21.93 -12.85 -42.86
C THR A 21 -20.87 -13.95 -42.78
N SER A 22 -20.92 -14.88 -43.73
CA SER A 22 -19.98 -15.99 -43.82
C SER A 22 -18.63 -15.55 -44.40
N ALA A 23 -17.66 -15.27 -43.53
CA ALA A 23 -16.25 -15.20 -43.89
C ALA A 23 -15.39 -15.77 -42.74
N MET A 24 -14.34 -16.51 -43.12
CA MET A 24 -13.31 -17.11 -42.23
C MET A 24 -13.79 -18.30 -41.37
N ARG A 25 -13.87 -19.48 -42.01
CA ARG A 25 -13.92 -20.79 -41.35
C ARG A 25 -12.76 -21.65 -41.87
N GLU A 26 -11.57 -21.41 -41.33
CA GLU A 26 -10.31 -22.17 -41.39
C GLU A 26 -9.36 -21.31 -40.51
N ASP A 27 -8.67 -21.80 -39.47
CA ASP A 27 -8.26 -23.16 -39.13
C ASP A 27 -8.59 -23.56 -37.67
N SER A 28 -8.86 -24.85 -37.47
CA SER A 28 -8.80 -25.50 -36.15
C SER A 28 -7.72 -26.57 -36.15
N VAL A 29 -6.51 -26.22 -35.70
CA VAL A 29 -5.45 -27.20 -35.42
C VAL A 29 -4.84 -26.93 -34.04
N MET A 30 -5.16 -27.84 -33.11
CA MET A 30 -4.44 -28.22 -31.88
C MET A 30 -3.14 -27.47 -31.56
N TYR A 31 -2.99 -26.92 -30.33
CA TYR A 31 -1.96 -27.38 -29.36
C TYR A 31 -2.01 -26.65 -28.00
N SER A 32 -2.01 -27.45 -26.92
CA SER A 32 -1.51 -27.16 -25.56
C SER A 32 -1.44 -28.54 -24.88
N PRO A 33 -0.35 -28.96 -24.20
CA PRO A 33 0.23 -28.22 -23.07
C PRO A 33 1.76 -28.34 -22.89
N LEU A 34 2.25 -27.92 -21.72
CA LEU A 34 3.56 -28.17 -21.08
C LEU A 34 4.76 -27.31 -21.52
N THR A 35 5.30 -26.56 -20.56
CA THR A 35 6.70 -26.08 -20.56
C THR A 35 7.57 -27.10 -19.81
N PRO A 36 8.89 -27.21 -20.09
CA PRO A 36 9.82 -26.41 -19.27
C PRO A 36 11.11 -25.92 -19.97
N ASN A 37 11.60 -24.77 -19.50
CA ASN A 37 13.01 -24.32 -19.48
C ASN A 37 13.96 -24.65 -20.67
N LYS A 38 14.37 -23.61 -21.41
CA LYS A 38 15.80 -23.31 -21.64
C LYS A 38 16.06 -21.90 -22.19
N LYS A 39 17.11 -21.28 -21.63
CA LYS A 39 17.65 -19.94 -21.93
C LYS A 39 17.77 -19.67 -23.44
N ARG A 40 17.21 -18.54 -23.92
CA ARG A 40 17.67 -17.87 -25.15
C ARG A 40 18.17 -16.47 -24.82
N ARG A 41 19.46 -16.26 -25.06
CA ARG A 41 20.15 -14.98 -25.07
C ARG A 41 19.73 -14.25 -26.36
N PHE A 42 19.21 -13.04 -26.24
CA PHE A 42 19.00 -12.16 -27.41
C PHE A 42 20.28 -11.37 -27.64
N ASP A 43 20.95 -11.62 -28.77
CA ASP A 43 22.07 -10.81 -29.25
C ASP A 43 21.53 -9.70 -30.17
N TYR A 44 21.98 -8.47 -29.96
CA TYR A 44 21.61 -7.31 -30.81
C TYR A 44 22.43 -7.32 -32.10
N GLY A 45 21.76 -7.16 -33.25
CA GLY A 45 22.41 -6.92 -34.54
C GLY A 45 22.84 -5.44 -34.71
N PRO A 46 24.00 -5.15 -35.33
CA PRO A 46 24.47 -3.78 -35.54
C PRO A 46 23.81 -3.09 -36.75
N PRO A 47 23.73 -1.74 -36.76
CA PRO A 47 23.13 -0.97 -37.85
C PRO A 47 24.10 -0.78 -39.05
N PRO A 48 23.60 -0.50 -40.26
CA PRO A 48 24.43 -0.20 -41.42
C PRO A 48 24.81 1.29 -41.48
N THR A 49 26.08 1.58 -41.81
CA THR A 49 26.53 2.92 -42.20
C THR A 49 27.40 2.84 -43.45
N THR A 50 26.93 3.41 -44.55
CA THR A 50 27.68 3.55 -45.81
C THR A 50 28.09 4.99 -46.03
N ASN A 51 29.41 5.27 -46.13
CA ASN A 51 29.99 6.18 -47.12
C ASN A 51 31.53 6.29 -47.03
N GLY A 52 32.21 6.06 -48.15
CA GLY A 52 33.32 6.92 -48.59
C GLY A 52 34.77 6.65 -48.13
N ARG A 53 35.54 6.03 -49.05
CA ARG A 53 36.99 6.21 -49.31
C ARG A 53 38.06 5.65 -48.31
N ARG A 54 38.79 4.65 -48.84
CA ARG A 54 40.19 4.24 -48.55
C ARG A 54 41.19 5.09 -49.39
N PRO A 55 42.54 4.89 -49.38
CA PRO A 55 43.39 3.82 -48.80
C PRO A 55 44.43 4.36 -47.77
N ASP A 56 45.33 3.63 -47.10
CA ASP A 56 46.24 2.52 -47.49
C ASP A 56 46.50 1.46 -46.39
N VAL A 57 47.16 0.37 -46.80
CA VAL A 57 47.59 -0.85 -46.06
C VAL A 57 48.99 -1.21 -46.66
N PRO A 58 49.87 -2.10 -46.12
CA PRO A 58 49.66 -3.10 -45.07
C PRO A 58 50.82 -3.34 -44.06
N TYR A 59 50.57 -4.17 -43.02
CA TYR A 59 51.23 -5.49 -42.83
C TYR A 59 50.71 -6.22 -41.55
N TYR A 60 50.31 -7.49 -41.73
CA TYR A 60 50.18 -8.55 -40.70
C TYR A 60 51.00 -9.75 -41.26
N PRO A 61 51.73 -10.56 -40.46
CA PRO A 61 51.15 -11.69 -39.69
C PRO A 61 51.87 -11.94 -38.31
N GLN A 62 51.57 -12.90 -37.41
CA GLN A 62 50.39 -13.74 -37.08
C GLN A 62 50.55 -14.38 -35.66
N TYR A 63 49.47 -15.04 -35.18
CA TYR A 63 49.36 -16.13 -34.18
C TYR A 63 50.48 -16.44 -33.15
N ALA A 64 50.11 -16.52 -31.85
CA ALA A 64 50.24 -17.76 -31.04
C ALA A 64 49.42 -17.75 -29.72
N ARG A 65 48.61 -18.81 -29.54
CA ARG A 65 48.11 -19.50 -28.33
C ARG A 65 47.90 -18.80 -26.97
N ARG A 66 46.75 -19.13 -26.36
CA ARG A 66 46.56 -19.24 -24.91
C ARG A 66 47.39 -20.40 -24.34
N ASP A 67 48.16 -20.14 -23.30
CA ASP A 67 48.69 -21.05 -22.26
C ASP A 67 49.24 -20.16 -21.12
N SER A 68 49.11 -20.41 -19.80
CA SER A 68 48.28 -21.37 -19.05
C SER A 68 47.95 -20.78 -17.63
N LEU A 69 48.01 -21.54 -16.52
CA LEU A 69 47.85 -21.05 -15.12
C LEU A 69 49.21 -21.02 -14.37
N PRO A 70 49.40 -20.17 -13.33
CA PRO A 70 50.65 -20.13 -12.56
C PRO A 70 50.86 -21.39 -11.69
N PRO A 71 52.11 -21.76 -11.35
CA PRO A 71 52.43 -23.12 -10.88
C PRO A 71 52.19 -23.34 -9.38
N ILE A 72 51.62 -24.50 -9.03
CA ILE A 72 51.56 -25.00 -7.65
C ILE A 72 52.92 -25.63 -7.29
N GLN A 73 53.61 -25.08 -6.30
CA GLN A 73 54.83 -25.69 -5.76
C GLN A 73 54.48 -26.78 -4.74
N VAL A 74 54.74 -28.03 -5.10
CA VAL A 74 54.67 -29.20 -4.21
C VAL A 74 56.08 -29.54 -3.72
N ARG A 75 56.29 -29.67 -2.41
CA ARG A 75 57.51 -30.27 -1.82
C ARG A 75 57.14 -31.50 -1.00
N TYR A 76 57.88 -32.58 -1.21
CA TYR A 76 57.83 -33.82 -0.42
C TYR A 76 59.09 -33.97 0.47
N SER A 77 58.95 -34.75 1.55
CA SER A 77 59.76 -34.98 2.78
C SER A 77 61.06 -35.82 2.57
N PRO A 78 61.75 -36.43 3.59
CA PRO A 78 61.71 -36.40 5.09
C PRO A 78 63.15 -36.14 5.69
N PRO A 79 63.76 -36.85 6.70
CA PRO A 79 63.34 -37.47 7.98
C PRO A 79 64.20 -37.12 9.26
N ASN A 80 63.66 -37.31 10.48
CA ASN A 80 64.32 -37.55 11.82
C ASN A 80 65.40 -36.55 12.37
N SER A 81 65.64 -36.38 13.68
CA SER A 81 65.30 -37.19 14.88
C SER A 81 65.07 -36.33 16.16
N ALA A 82 64.72 -36.99 17.27
CA ALA A 82 64.12 -36.44 18.50
C ALA A 82 64.94 -35.48 19.40
N GLY A 83 64.21 -34.58 20.09
CA GLY A 83 64.64 -33.76 21.24
C GLY A 83 63.41 -33.20 21.99
N ILE A 84 63.41 -33.23 23.33
CA ILE A 84 62.24 -33.08 24.23
C ILE A 84 62.41 -31.78 25.09
N PRO A 85 61.43 -31.25 25.86
CA PRO A 85 60.01 -30.91 25.63
C PRO A 85 59.76 -29.38 25.62
N HIS A 86 58.51 -28.93 25.36
CA HIS A 86 58.12 -27.51 25.52
C HIS A 86 57.17 -27.25 26.72
N PRO A 87 57.29 -26.10 27.42
CA PRO A 87 56.51 -25.78 28.62
C PRO A 87 55.13 -25.17 28.30
N ARG A 88 54.17 -25.31 29.23
CA ARG A 88 52.85 -24.63 29.20
C ARG A 88 52.47 -24.08 30.57
N THR A 89 52.31 -22.76 30.67
CA THR A 89 51.66 -22.02 31.78
C THR A 89 50.90 -20.79 31.18
N PRO A 90 50.05 -20.02 31.91
CA PRO A 90 48.60 -20.22 31.78
C PRO A 90 47.71 -18.93 31.73
N ARG A 91 46.37 -19.11 31.76
CA ARG A 91 45.27 -18.09 31.75
C ARG A 91 45.07 -17.36 30.40
N GLU A 92 43.85 -16.99 29.99
CA GLU A 92 42.62 -16.74 30.77
C GLU A 92 41.29 -17.18 30.08
N SER A 93 40.32 -17.61 30.90
CA SER A 93 38.86 -17.63 30.70
C SER A 93 38.21 -18.12 29.38
N ARG A 94 37.79 -19.40 29.35
CA ARG A 94 36.39 -19.85 29.08
C ARG A 94 36.19 -21.34 29.44
N ARG A 95 35.75 -21.60 30.67
CA ARG A 95 35.09 -22.82 31.18
C ARG A 95 33.58 -22.47 31.31
N ASN A 96 32.55 -23.31 31.17
CA ASN A 96 32.33 -24.69 30.67
C ASN A 96 30.99 -24.61 29.84
N SER A 97 30.20 -25.61 29.44
CA SER A 97 30.13 -27.05 29.76
C SER A 97 29.49 -27.88 28.62
N VAL A 98 29.56 -29.20 28.79
CA VAL A 98 28.65 -30.28 28.34
C VAL A 98 27.39 -29.87 27.57
N ILE A 99 27.28 -30.40 26.34
CA ILE A 99 26.06 -30.45 25.55
C ILE A 99 25.17 -31.57 26.10
N GLU A 100 24.11 -31.19 26.80
CA GLU A 100 22.95 -32.06 27.02
C GLU A 100 22.01 -31.90 25.82
N LEU A 101 21.64 -33.01 25.17
CA LEU A 101 20.72 -33.04 24.02
C LEU A 101 19.26 -32.87 24.48
N ALA A 102 18.96 -31.76 25.15
CA ALA A 102 17.59 -31.29 25.26
C ALA A 102 17.14 -30.79 23.86
N PRO A 103 15.96 -31.20 23.35
CA PRO A 103 15.38 -30.51 22.21
C PRO A 103 15.18 -29.03 22.60
N PRO A 104 15.33 -28.08 21.66
CA PRO A 104 14.99 -26.69 21.97
C PRO A 104 13.55 -26.63 22.49
N PRO A 105 13.23 -25.73 23.43
CA PRO A 105 11.83 -25.49 23.77
C PRO A 105 11.11 -25.21 22.46
N GLN A 106 10.03 -25.95 22.20
CA GLN A 106 9.22 -25.75 21.02
C GLN A 106 8.52 -24.40 21.15
N SER A 107 9.22 -23.32 20.77
CA SER A 107 8.58 -22.08 20.34
C SER A 107 7.62 -22.51 19.23
N ALA A 108 6.33 -22.50 19.55
CA ALA A 108 5.33 -23.16 18.73
C ALA A 108 5.47 -22.68 17.28
N SER A 109 5.63 -23.61 16.35
CA SER A 109 5.42 -23.26 14.95
C SER A 109 3.99 -22.70 14.88
N PRO A 110 3.80 -21.51 14.28
CA PRO A 110 2.51 -20.85 14.32
C PRO A 110 1.44 -21.77 13.71
N ARG A 111 0.32 -21.90 14.43
CA ARG A 111 -0.70 -22.93 14.20
C ARG A 111 -1.84 -22.45 13.31
N SER A 112 -2.02 -21.14 13.17
CA SER A 112 -3.03 -20.52 12.31
C SER A 112 -2.42 -19.52 11.32
N VAL A 113 -3.16 -19.21 10.26
CA VAL A 113 -2.81 -18.16 9.30
C VAL A 113 -2.73 -16.80 10.01
N GLU A 114 -3.65 -16.52 10.93
CA GLU A 114 -3.66 -15.32 11.77
C GLU A 114 -2.37 -15.16 12.60
N GLU A 115 -1.87 -16.24 13.21
CA GLU A 115 -0.64 -16.22 14.00
C GLU A 115 0.59 -15.95 13.12
N ILE A 116 0.66 -16.56 11.92
CA ILE A 116 1.71 -16.27 10.92
C ILE A 116 1.66 -14.82 10.48
N LEU A 117 0.47 -14.29 10.17
CA LEU A 117 0.31 -12.92 9.72
C LEU A 117 0.57 -11.92 10.84
N SER A 118 0.22 -12.21 12.10
CA SER A 118 0.53 -11.36 13.26
C SER A 118 2.03 -11.30 13.51
N ALA A 119 2.76 -12.42 13.36
CA ALA A 119 4.21 -12.45 13.42
C ALA A 119 4.90 -11.77 12.22
N PHE A 120 4.22 -11.59 11.09
CA PHE A 120 4.79 -10.91 9.91
C PHE A 120 4.88 -9.39 10.14
N PRO A 121 6.08 -8.76 10.10
CA PRO A 121 6.25 -7.38 10.54
C PRO A 121 5.39 -6.36 9.78
N TYR A 122 4.62 -5.55 10.52
CA TYR A 122 3.75 -4.52 9.94
C TYR A 122 4.47 -3.52 9.00
N PRO A 123 5.75 -3.11 9.19
CA PRO A 123 6.40 -2.20 8.24
C PRO A 123 6.56 -2.83 6.86
N ASN A 124 6.79 -4.16 6.80
CA ASN A 124 6.84 -4.88 5.53
C ASN A 124 5.47 -4.92 4.84
N LYS A 125 4.40 -5.09 5.63
CA LYS A 125 3.01 -5.06 5.11
C LYS A 125 2.68 -3.68 4.53
N ILE A 126 2.88 -2.61 5.30
CA ILE A 126 2.66 -1.21 4.87
C ILE A 126 3.49 -0.88 3.62
N LYS A 127 4.79 -1.24 3.62
CA LYS A 127 5.69 -1.02 2.48
C LYS A 127 5.24 -1.74 1.21
N LEU A 128 4.68 -2.94 1.33
CA LEU A 128 4.09 -3.63 0.19
C LEU A 128 2.81 -2.93 -0.28
N LEU A 129 1.89 -2.64 0.64
CA LEU A 129 0.62 -2.00 0.34
C LEU A 129 0.78 -0.63 -0.34
N GLY A 130 1.73 0.21 0.12
CA GLY A 130 2.07 1.49 -0.51
C GLY A 130 2.70 1.37 -1.92
N ARG A 131 3.18 0.19 -2.31
CA ARG A 131 3.60 -0.13 -3.69
C ARG A 131 2.45 -0.69 -4.54
N ILE A 132 1.45 -1.29 -3.91
CA ILE A 132 0.26 -1.85 -4.56
C ILE A 132 -0.73 -0.73 -4.88
N ILE A 133 -1.01 0.13 -3.91
CA ILE A 133 -1.83 1.34 -4.06
C ILE A 133 -0.99 2.58 -3.75
N PRO A 134 -0.42 3.24 -4.77
CA PRO A 134 0.29 4.49 -4.55
C PRO A 134 -0.69 5.62 -4.17
N PRO A 135 -0.23 6.65 -3.44
CA PRO A 135 -1.04 7.83 -3.18
C PRO A 135 -1.38 8.57 -4.47
N TYR A 136 -2.51 9.28 -4.49
CA TYR A 136 -2.98 9.97 -5.70
C TYR A 136 -1.95 11.01 -6.20
N LYS A 137 -1.59 10.92 -7.48
CA LYS A 137 -0.79 11.94 -8.17
C LYS A 137 -1.69 12.64 -9.16
N GLU A 138 -1.75 13.97 -9.06
CA GLU A 138 -2.58 14.79 -9.95
C GLU A 138 -2.03 14.74 -11.38
N PRO A 139 -2.85 14.39 -12.39
CA PRO A 139 -2.39 14.29 -13.77
C PRO A 139 -2.03 15.66 -14.38
N GLY A 140 -0.73 15.93 -14.52
CA GLY A 140 -0.21 16.77 -15.60
C GLY A 140 -0.44 18.29 -15.53
N LEU A 141 -0.65 18.88 -14.35
CA LEU A 141 -0.80 20.33 -14.18
C LEU A 141 0.50 21.10 -13.87
N ALA A 142 1.66 20.53 -14.23
CA ALA A 142 2.98 21.12 -14.00
C ALA A 142 3.24 22.49 -14.69
N ASN A 143 2.35 22.91 -15.61
CA ASN A 143 2.54 24.07 -16.48
C ASN A 143 1.44 25.15 -16.39
N LEU A 144 0.52 25.10 -15.41
CA LEU A 144 -0.41 26.21 -15.16
C LEU A 144 -0.25 26.71 -13.72
N GLY A 145 0.15 27.97 -13.57
CA GLY A 145 0.68 28.57 -12.32
C GLY A 145 -0.28 28.72 -11.13
N SER A 146 -1.36 27.95 -11.05
CA SER A 146 -2.15 27.81 -9.82
C SER A 146 -1.66 26.60 -9.03
N SER A 147 -0.70 26.83 -8.12
CA SER A 147 -0.18 25.83 -7.17
C SER A 147 -1.20 25.48 -6.08
N LYS A 148 -2.36 24.97 -6.48
CA LYS A 148 -3.41 24.49 -5.57
C LYS A 148 -3.09 23.08 -5.12
N SER A 149 -2.36 22.95 -4.02
CA SER A 149 -2.12 21.65 -3.39
C SER A 149 -3.45 20.99 -3.04
N ARG A 150 -3.70 19.78 -3.56
CA ARG A 150 -4.82 18.94 -3.12
C ARG A 150 -4.81 18.68 -1.61
N GLY A 151 -5.96 18.23 -1.11
CA GLY A 151 -6.12 17.65 0.22
C GLY A 151 -5.38 16.32 0.41
N ALA A 152 -5.47 15.77 1.62
CA ALA A 152 -4.74 14.57 2.06
C ALA A 152 -5.64 13.36 2.32
N ILE A 153 -5.09 12.16 2.17
CA ILE A 153 -5.65 10.91 2.71
C ILE A 153 -4.67 10.36 3.74
N ILE A 154 -5.13 10.14 4.98
CA ILE A 154 -4.34 9.60 6.08
C ILE A 154 -4.97 8.29 6.53
N ALA A 155 -4.21 7.20 6.54
CA ALA A 155 -4.67 5.95 7.15
C ALA A 155 -4.23 5.89 8.61
N VAL A 156 -5.10 5.40 9.49
CA VAL A 156 -4.76 5.03 10.88
C VAL A 156 -4.97 3.53 11.00
N GLU A 157 -3.88 2.80 11.07
CA GLU A 157 -3.81 1.34 11.19
C GLU A 157 -3.17 1.01 12.55
N GLY A 158 -3.14 -0.25 12.96
CA GLY A 158 -2.52 -0.64 14.23
C GLY A 158 -2.88 -2.06 14.66
N ASP A 159 -2.43 -2.43 15.86
CA ASP A 159 -2.64 -3.77 16.41
C ASP A 159 -4.05 -3.97 16.99
N GLU A 160 -4.72 -2.90 17.46
CA GLU A 160 -6.03 -2.96 18.12
C GLU A 160 -7.00 -1.86 17.67
N LEU A 161 -8.28 -2.20 17.48
CA LEU A 161 -9.31 -1.31 16.96
C LEU A 161 -9.61 -0.09 17.86
N GLY A 162 -9.57 -0.29 19.19
CA GLY A 162 -9.84 0.78 20.17
C GLY A 162 -8.86 1.94 20.08
N PRO A 163 -7.54 1.69 20.22
CA PRO A 163 -6.50 2.69 20.01
C PRO A 163 -6.52 3.37 18.63
N ILE A 164 -6.84 2.64 17.55
CA ILE A 164 -6.99 3.21 16.20
C ILE A 164 -8.15 4.23 16.15
N LYS A 165 -9.30 3.87 16.73
CA LYS A 165 -10.46 4.77 16.82
C LYS A 165 -10.14 6.01 17.65
N GLU A 166 -9.59 5.83 18.86
CA GLU A 166 -9.19 6.90 19.77
C GLU A 166 -8.25 7.91 19.08
N LEU A 167 -7.24 7.43 18.35
CA LEU A 167 -6.30 8.31 17.63
C LEU A 167 -6.96 8.99 16.41
N SER A 168 -7.87 8.31 15.72
CA SER A 168 -8.59 8.87 14.57
C SER A 168 -9.53 10.01 14.98
N GLU A 169 -10.26 9.83 16.09
CA GLU A 169 -11.14 10.85 16.68
C GLU A 169 -10.32 12.04 17.18
N TRP A 170 -9.24 11.79 17.92
CA TRP A 170 -8.31 12.83 18.36
C TRP A 170 -7.71 13.63 17.20
N LEU A 171 -7.26 12.96 16.13
CA LEU A 171 -6.64 13.61 14.97
C LEU A 171 -7.66 14.49 14.23
N ASN A 172 -8.89 14.01 14.09
CA ASN A 172 -9.97 14.76 13.48
C ASN A 172 -10.24 16.06 14.27
N GLU A 173 -10.39 15.98 15.60
CA GLU A 173 -10.53 17.17 16.44
C GLU A 173 -9.32 18.11 16.36
N TYR A 174 -8.11 17.57 16.37
CA TYR A 174 -6.87 18.35 16.30
C TYR A 174 -6.80 19.17 15.00
N LEU A 175 -7.17 18.57 13.87
CA LEU A 175 -7.18 19.21 12.56
C LEU A 175 -8.30 20.25 12.44
N ILE A 176 -9.50 20.00 12.99
CA ILE A 176 -10.58 21.02 13.08
C ILE A 176 -10.07 22.27 13.84
N LYS A 177 -9.39 22.07 14.97
CA LYS A 177 -8.87 23.16 15.81
C LYS A 177 -7.84 24.04 15.10
N GLN A 178 -7.17 23.57 14.04
CA GLN A 178 -6.25 24.38 13.24
C GLN A 178 -6.94 25.40 12.33
N LYS A 179 -8.24 25.22 12.02
CA LYS A 179 -9.02 26.04 11.06
C LYS A 179 -8.51 26.10 9.61
N GLU A 180 -7.32 25.54 9.32
CA GLU A 180 -6.78 25.37 7.97
C GLU A 180 -7.36 24.16 7.22
N TYR A 181 -7.97 23.22 7.94
CA TYR A 181 -8.37 21.89 7.44
C TYR A 181 -9.87 21.65 7.54
N ASN A 182 -10.38 20.83 6.62
CA ASN A 182 -11.70 20.21 6.67
C ASN A 182 -11.49 18.69 6.76
N PRO A 183 -11.22 18.16 7.96
CA PRO A 183 -11.01 16.73 8.15
C PRO A 183 -12.36 15.98 8.20
N ARG A 184 -12.36 14.75 7.71
CA ARG A 184 -13.47 13.81 7.80
C ARG A 184 -12.95 12.41 8.07
N ILE A 185 -13.45 11.77 9.11
CA ILE A 185 -13.30 10.32 9.29
C ILE A 185 -14.25 9.65 8.30
N ALA A 186 -13.71 8.82 7.41
CA ALA A 186 -14.52 8.00 6.52
C ALA A 186 -14.83 6.64 7.16
N GLU A 187 -15.89 5.99 6.67
CA GLU A 187 -16.25 4.65 7.11
C GLU A 187 -15.12 3.65 6.77
N PRO A 188 -14.67 2.81 7.73
CA PRO A 188 -13.66 1.81 7.47
C PRO A 188 -14.17 0.74 6.48
N PRO A 189 -13.27 0.02 5.81
CA PRO A 189 -13.60 -1.27 5.19
C PRO A 189 -14.28 -2.17 6.21
N LYS A 190 -15.39 -2.80 5.80
CA LYS A 190 -16.05 -3.81 6.62
C LYS A 190 -15.16 -5.04 6.63
N GLY A 191 -14.57 -5.33 7.79
CA GLY A 191 -13.98 -6.65 8.04
C GLY A 191 -15.10 -7.70 8.19
N PRO A 192 -14.77 -9.00 8.13
CA PRO A 192 -15.72 -10.05 8.46
C PRO A 192 -16.08 -9.95 9.96
N GLU A 193 -17.30 -10.32 10.35
CA GLU A 193 -17.68 -10.31 11.76
C GLU A 193 -17.03 -11.49 12.51
N ASP A 194 -16.80 -11.35 13.81
CA ASP A 194 -16.20 -12.44 14.62
C ASP A 194 -17.12 -13.68 14.75
N ASN A 195 -18.41 -13.52 14.41
CA ASN A 195 -19.39 -14.61 14.35
C ASN A 195 -19.44 -15.30 12.97
N ASP A 196 -18.84 -14.72 11.93
CA ASP A 196 -18.87 -15.25 10.58
C ASP A 196 -17.91 -16.44 10.46
N LYS A 197 -18.47 -17.65 10.56
CA LYS A 197 -17.69 -18.90 10.43
C LYS A 197 -17.28 -19.20 8.99
N ASP A 198 -18.05 -18.71 8.03
CA ASP A 198 -17.92 -19.02 6.60
C ASP A 198 -17.67 -17.73 5.80
N VAL A 199 -16.53 -17.06 6.05
CA VAL A 199 -16.08 -15.91 5.26
C VAL A 199 -15.64 -16.38 3.88
N SER A 200 -16.29 -15.88 2.83
CA SER A 200 -15.98 -16.29 1.46
C SER A 200 -15.01 -15.33 0.75
N PHE A 201 -14.46 -15.80 -0.37
CA PHE A 201 -13.69 -14.94 -1.27
C PHE A 201 -14.58 -13.97 -2.06
N GLU A 202 -15.86 -14.29 -2.24
CA GLU A 202 -16.83 -13.42 -2.92
C GLU A 202 -17.09 -12.15 -2.10
N ASP A 203 -17.22 -12.30 -0.77
CA ASP A 203 -17.37 -11.17 0.18
C ASP A 203 -16.19 -10.20 0.10
N TYR A 204 -14.96 -10.72 -0.04
CA TYR A 204 -13.77 -9.88 -0.22
C TYR A 204 -13.77 -9.18 -1.57
N LEU A 205 -14.18 -9.84 -2.65
CA LEU A 205 -14.27 -9.20 -3.97
C LEU A 205 -15.32 -8.08 -4.01
N ASP A 206 -16.45 -8.25 -3.33
CA ASP A 206 -17.45 -7.18 -3.22
C ASP A 206 -16.96 -6.01 -2.34
N LEU A 207 -16.20 -6.27 -1.26
CA LEU A 207 -15.50 -5.22 -0.51
C LEU A 207 -14.52 -4.44 -1.41
N ILE A 208 -13.66 -5.13 -2.16
CA ILE A 208 -12.71 -4.50 -3.10
C ILE A 208 -13.44 -3.64 -4.13
N LYS A 209 -14.56 -4.13 -4.68
CA LYS A 209 -15.40 -3.42 -5.64
C LYS A 209 -16.07 -2.17 -5.04
N GLU A 210 -16.53 -2.23 -3.79
CA GLU A 210 -17.00 -1.06 -3.03
C GLU A 210 -15.89 0.00 -2.92
N TRP A 211 -14.67 -0.44 -2.58
CA TRP A 211 -13.53 0.47 -2.38
C TRP A 211 -12.97 1.09 -3.65
N HIS A 212 -13.16 0.47 -4.83
CA HIS A 212 -12.97 1.16 -6.11
C HIS A 212 -13.99 2.29 -6.36
N GLY A 213 -15.18 2.20 -5.79
CA GLY A 213 -16.17 3.28 -5.75
C GLY A 213 -15.70 4.40 -4.81
N LYS A 214 -15.56 4.07 -3.52
CA LYS A 214 -15.09 5.01 -2.47
C LYS A 214 -13.78 5.71 -2.86
N SER A 215 -12.85 5.01 -3.50
CA SER A 215 -11.59 5.60 -4.00
C SER A 215 -11.79 6.77 -4.96
N LYS A 216 -12.82 6.75 -5.82
CA LYS A 216 -13.10 7.86 -6.76
C LYS A 216 -13.70 9.05 -6.03
N GLU A 217 -14.54 8.79 -5.04
CA GLU A 217 -15.13 9.82 -4.16
C GLU A 217 -14.06 10.49 -3.30
N MET A 218 -13.12 9.70 -2.74
CA MET A 218 -11.96 10.21 -2.00
C MET A 218 -11.09 11.12 -2.87
N ILE A 219 -10.74 10.68 -4.09
CA ILE A 219 -9.98 11.51 -5.05
C ILE A 219 -10.74 12.80 -5.35
N LYS A 220 -12.04 12.72 -5.66
CA LYS A 220 -12.88 13.90 -5.93
C LYS A 220 -12.91 14.85 -4.73
N TYR A 221 -13.03 14.34 -3.51
CA TYR A 221 -13.07 15.16 -2.31
C TYR A 221 -11.74 15.89 -2.08
N ILE A 222 -10.59 15.20 -2.19
CA ILE A 222 -9.29 15.85 -1.96
C ILE A 222 -8.90 16.84 -3.08
N THR A 223 -9.40 16.70 -4.31
CA THR A 223 -9.15 17.65 -5.41
C THR A 223 -10.17 18.79 -5.49
N THR A 224 -11.34 18.67 -4.86
CA THR A 224 -12.35 19.73 -4.87
C THR A 224 -12.07 20.76 -3.78
N LEU A 225 -11.89 22.02 -4.17
CA LEU A 225 -11.77 23.14 -3.24
C LEU A 225 -13.03 23.23 -2.37
N THR A 226 -12.88 23.11 -1.06
CA THR A 226 -14.00 23.39 -0.15
C THR A 226 -14.00 24.87 0.22
N LEU A 227 -14.98 25.60 -0.30
CA LEU A 227 -15.31 26.94 0.14
C LEU A 227 -16.12 26.82 1.44
N SER A 228 -15.68 27.50 2.50
CA SER A 228 -16.41 27.57 3.77
C SER A 228 -17.58 28.55 3.64
N SER A 229 -18.76 28.05 3.26
CA SER A 229 -20.02 28.77 3.43
C SER A 229 -20.61 28.46 4.80
N GLU A 230 -20.26 29.26 5.79
CA GLU A 230 -21.14 29.49 6.94
C GLU A 230 -22.17 30.54 6.53
N ASP A 231 -23.34 30.09 6.06
CA ASP A 231 -24.57 30.79 6.44
C ASP A 231 -25.77 29.84 6.37
N THR A 232 -26.49 29.72 7.49
CA THR A 232 -27.77 28.99 7.58
C THR A 232 -28.85 29.96 8.03
N THR A 233 -29.04 31.04 7.27
CA THR A 233 -30.23 31.88 7.38
C THR A 233 -31.41 31.16 6.74
N VAL A 234 -32.25 30.59 7.59
CA VAL A 234 -33.60 30.12 7.21
C VAL A 234 -34.33 31.24 6.45
N SER A 235 -34.53 31.03 5.15
CA SER A 235 -35.31 31.96 4.32
C SER A 235 -36.79 31.72 4.56
N ASP A 236 -37.33 32.42 5.55
CA ASP A 236 -38.77 32.57 5.70
C ASP A 236 -39.32 33.30 4.46
N LYS A 237 -40.36 32.74 3.85
CA LYS A 237 -40.96 33.28 2.62
C LYS A 237 -42.31 33.86 2.96
N ASP A 238 -42.45 35.18 2.91
CA ASP A 238 -43.78 35.76 2.70
C ASP A 238 -43.77 37.24 2.22
N PHE A 239 -44.80 37.58 1.45
CA PHE A 239 -45.27 38.91 0.99
C PHE A 239 -44.48 39.77 -0.04
N ASP A 240 -44.91 39.62 -1.29
CA ASP A 240 -45.58 40.65 -2.13
C ASP A 240 -44.94 42.04 -2.45
N ASN A 241 -44.63 42.22 -3.74
CA ASN A 241 -45.14 43.28 -4.62
C ASN A 241 -44.85 44.79 -4.34
N LYS A 242 -43.99 45.40 -5.19
CA LYS A 242 -44.38 46.56 -6.05
C LYS A 242 -43.32 47.03 -7.05
N GLU A 243 -43.79 47.51 -8.20
CA GLU A 243 -43.01 48.31 -9.15
C GLU A 243 -42.73 49.73 -8.60
N GLY A 244 -41.60 50.32 -9.00
CA GLY A 244 -41.24 51.72 -8.71
C GLY A 244 -40.02 52.14 -9.52
N ALA A 245 -40.11 53.30 -10.20
CA ALA A 245 -39.15 53.70 -11.23
C ALA A 245 -37.98 54.58 -10.73
N ASP A 246 -36.96 54.63 -11.59
CA ASP A 246 -36.08 55.79 -11.86
C ASP A 246 -34.95 56.18 -10.87
N ARG A 247 -33.73 56.25 -11.46
CA ARG A 247 -32.63 57.22 -11.24
C ARG A 247 -31.50 56.97 -10.24
N LYS A 248 -30.33 56.75 -10.86
CA LYS A 248 -29.11 57.60 -10.81
C LYS A 248 -27.94 57.15 -9.90
N ASP A 249 -26.78 57.17 -10.55
CA ASP A 249 -25.40 57.04 -10.07
C ASP A 249 -25.14 57.20 -8.57
N SER A 250 -24.59 56.15 -7.98
CA SER A 250 -23.57 56.27 -6.93
C SER A 250 -22.45 55.27 -7.19
N ALA A 251 -21.30 55.77 -7.60
CA ALA A 251 -20.11 54.96 -7.80
C ALA A 251 -19.46 54.67 -6.44
N THR A 252 -19.86 53.56 -5.82
CA THR A 252 -19.12 52.93 -4.71
C THR A 252 -18.92 51.47 -5.11
N PRO A 253 -17.68 50.96 -5.25
CA PRO A 253 -17.51 49.51 -5.41
C PRO A 253 -18.02 48.85 -4.13
N PRO A 254 -18.92 47.86 -4.20
CA PRO A 254 -19.27 47.09 -3.01
C PRO A 254 -18.00 46.43 -2.47
N ASP A 255 -17.86 46.42 -1.15
CA ASP A 255 -16.75 45.76 -0.47
C ASP A 255 -16.53 44.36 -1.02
N SER A 256 -15.26 43.99 -1.17
CA SER A 256 -14.88 42.68 -1.68
C SER A 256 -15.56 41.61 -0.82
N PRO A 257 -16.27 40.61 -1.42
CA PRO A 257 -16.81 39.52 -0.63
C PRO A 257 -15.66 38.88 0.14
N GLY A 258 -15.82 38.81 1.47
CA GLY A 258 -14.74 38.46 2.39
C GLY A 258 -14.01 37.20 1.92
N ALA A 259 -12.68 37.27 1.86
CA ALA A 259 -11.85 36.24 1.25
C ALA A 259 -12.15 34.87 1.88
N ALA A 260 -12.93 34.05 1.19
CA ALA A 260 -13.32 32.72 1.65
C ALA A 260 -12.06 31.89 1.87
N THR A 261 -11.73 31.63 3.13
CA THR A 261 -10.57 30.84 3.52
C THR A 261 -10.79 29.40 3.10
N SER A 262 -10.31 29.03 1.91
CA SER A 262 -10.41 27.66 1.41
C SER A 262 -9.63 26.72 2.31
N THR A 263 -10.35 25.89 3.06
CA THR A 263 -9.74 24.86 3.92
C THR A 263 -9.26 23.69 3.07
N LYS A 264 -8.16 23.04 3.48
CA LYS A 264 -7.68 21.84 2.79
C LYS A 264 -8.50 20.61 3.23
N PRO A 265 -9.14 19.87 2.31
CA PRO A 265 -9.84 18.63 2.66
C PRO A 265 -8.85 17.58 3.19
N VAL A 266 -9.22 16.86 4.24
CA VAL A 266 -8.43 15.73 4.77
C VAL A 266 -9.35 14.55 5.03
N ILE A 267 -8.98 13.37 4.54
CA ILE A 267 -9.68 12.11 4.84
C ILE A 267 -8.87 11.33 5.85
N ILE A 268 -9.50 10.89 6.93
CA ILE A 268 -8.93 9.97 7.92
C ILE A 268 -9.60 8.61 7.71
N LEU A 269 -8.79 7.59 7.44
CA LEU A 269 -9.21 6.20 7.19
C LEU A 269 -8.78 5.31 8.36
N PRO A 270 -9.64 5.06 9.36
CA PRO A 270 -9.38 4.03 10.35
C PRO A 270 -9.39 2.65 9.68
N THR A 271 -8.51 1.74 10.14
CA THR A 271 -8.52 0.30 9.84
C THR A 271 -8.71 -0.02 8.35
N PHE A 272 -7.84 0.54 7.50
CA PHE A 272 -8.00 0.53 6.05
C PHE A 272 -7.54 -0.81 5.44
N GLN A 273 -6.84 -0.77 4.30
CA GLN A 273 -6.42 -1.94 3.55
C GLN A 273 -5.54 -2.93 4.35
N LEU A 274 -4.80 -2.48 5.36
CA LEU A 274 -3.93 -3.38 6.13
C LEU A 274 -4.80 -4.31 6.99
N GLN A 275 -5.69 -3.73 7.80
CA GLN A 275 -6.60 -4.51 8.63
C GLN A 275 -7.52 -5.39 7.77
N ALA A 276 -8.10 -4.83 6.70
CA ALA A 276 -8.99 -5.58 5.82
C ALA A 276 -8.29 -6.78 5.13
N SER A 277 -7.12 -6.57 4.54
CA SER A 277 -6.40 -7.66 3.86
C SER A 277 -5.93 -8.75 4.84
N VAL A 278 -5.53 -8.39 6.07
CA VAL A 278 -5.16 -9.36 7.10
C VAL A 278 -6.39 -10.15 7.59
N ALA A 279 -7.48 -9.48 7.93
CA ALA A 279 -8.67 -10.10 8.53
C ALA A 279 -9.40 -11.08 7.59
N TYR A 280 -9.42 -10.80 6.27
CA TYR A 280 -9.94 -11.76 5.30
C TYR A 280 -8.93 -12.89 5.02
N ALA A 281 -7.63 -12.59 4.88
CA ALA A 281 -6.61 -13.62 4.63
C ALA A 281 -6.45 -14.61 5.80
N SER A 282 -6.75 -14.21 7.03
CA SER A 282 -6.76 -15.12 8.18
C SER A 282 -7.98 -16.04 8.25
N ARG A 283 -9.10 -15.67 7.61
CA ARG A 283 -10.40 -16.37 7.73
C ARG A 283 -10.77 -17.20 6.50
N ILE A 284 -10.31 -16.82 5.31
CA ILE A 284 -10.51 -17.62 4.09
C ILE A 284 -9.57 -18.84 4.11
N PRO A 285 -10.07 -20.08 4.00
CA PRO A 285 -9.22 -21.28 4.03
C PRO A 285 -8.30 -21.38 2.80
N ILE A 286 -7.00 -21.58 3.03
CA ILE A 286 -6.02 -21.87 1.99
C ILE A 286 -6.13 -23.35 1.62
N GLN A 287 -6.56 -23.64 0.38
CA GLN A 287 -6.79 -25.01 -0.12
C GLN A 287 -5.77 -25.45 -1.19
N ASP A 288 -4.78 -24.61 -1.47
CA ASP A 288 -3.78 -24.80 -2.52
C ASP A 288 -2.34 -24.71 -1.96
N ALA A 289 -1.37 -24.41 -2.82
CA ALA A 289 0.05 -24.42 -2.46
C ALA A 289 0.59 -23.08 -1.90
N TYR A 290 -0.25 -22.07 -1.65
CA TYR A 290 0.21 -20.79 -1.13
C TYR A 290 0.62 -20.88 0.35
N SER A 291 1.69 -20.19 0.74
CA SER A 291 1.95 -19.91 2.16
C SER A 291 0.95 -18.87 2.69
N ALA A 292 0.74 -18.83 4.01
CA ALA A 292 -0.06 -17.78 4.66
C ALA A 292 0.39 -16.35 4.24
N THR A 293 1.70 -16.12 4.17
CA THR A 293 2.27 -14.85 3.71
C THR A 293 2.01 -14.59 2.23
N ASP A 294 2.12 -15.58 1.36
CA ASP A 294 1.87 -15.39 -0.09
C ASP A 294 0.38 -15.22 -0.38
N HIS A 295 -0.50 -15.92 0.36
CA HIS A 295 -1.94 -15.74 0.30
C HIS A 295 -2.34 -14.33 0.70
N TRP A 296 -1.85 -13.82 1.84
CA TRP A 296 -2.07 -12.42 2.23
C TRP A 296 -1.51 -11.43 1.19
N GLN A 297 -0.31 -11.67 0.63
CA GLN A 297 0.23 -10.81 -0.44
C GLN A 297 -0.69 -10.79 -1.67
N TRP A 298 -1.22 -11.93 -2.08
CA TRP A 298 -2.18 -12.02 -3.17
C TRP A 298 -3.47 -11.25 -2.86
N MET A 299 -4.05 -11.44 -1.67
CA MET A 299 -5.24 -10.69 -1.22
C MET A 299 -4.98 -9.18 -1.14
N ALA A 300 -3.80 -8.76 -0.70
CA ALA A 300 -3.37 -7.37 -0.72
C ALA A 300 -3.31 -6.82 -2.15
N THR A 301 -2.86 -7.61 -3.15
CA THR A 301 -2.82 -7.15 -4.56
C THR A 301 -4.19 -6.92 -5.20
N LEU A 302 -5.29 -7.37 -4.61
CA LEU A 302 -6.63 -7.09 -5.12
C LEU A 302 -7.05 -5.62 -4.91
N TRP A 303 -6.41 -4.87 -4.00
CA TRP A 303 -6.63 -3.42 -3.82
C TRP A 303 -6.12 -2.55 -4.98
N ARG A 304 -5.36 -3.11 -5.94
CA ARG A 304 -4.75 -2.37 -7.07
C ARG A 304 -5.78 -1.56 -7.85
N GLY A 305 -5.55 -0.25 -7.96
CA GLY A 305 -6.46 0.68 -8.66
C GLY A 305 -7.47 1.36 -7.74
N THR A 306 -7.37 1.13 -6.42
CA THR A 306 -7.81 2.09 -5.40
C THR A 306 -6.68 3.07 -5.08
N VAL A 307 -6.99 4.17 -4.39
CA VAL A 307 -6.05 5.22 -3.97
C VAL A 307 -5.39 4.87 -2.63
N GLY A 308 -4.05 4.98 -2.57
CA GLY A 308 -3.31 4.82 -1.33
C GLY A 308 -3.35 6.05 -0.42
N PRO A 309 -3.09 5.87 0.89
CA PRO A 309 -2.95 6.98 1.82
C PRO A 309 -1.64 7.73 1.58
N ASP A 310 -1.64 9.05 1.74
CA ASP A 310 -0.45 9.90 1.68
C ASP A 310 0.52 9.63 2.83
N LEU A 311 -0.03 9.28 3.99
CA LEU A 311 0.66 8.94 5.24
C LEU A 311 -0.13 7.83 5.95
N THR A 312 0.57 6.83 6.49
CA THR A 312 -0.04 5.81 7.38
C THR A 312 0.47 6.01 8.81
N ILE A 313 -0.42 6.27 9.75
CA ILE A 313 -0.11 6.24 11.17
C ILE A 313 -0.36 4.81 11.65
N TYR A 314 0.65 4.16 12.26
CA TYR A 314 0.51 2.82 12.83
C TYR A 314 0.53 2.90 14.35
N VAL A 315 -0.58 2.50 14.98
CA VAL A 315 -0.69 2.40 16.43
C VAL A 315 -0.18 1.04 16.87
N LYS A 316 1.04 1.01 17.40
CA LYS A 316 1.63 -0.18 17.98
C LYS A 316 1.24 -0.29 19.46
N THR A 317 0.51 -1.34 19.84
CA THR A 317 0.25 -1.63 21.25
C THR A 317 1.42 -2.38 21.88
N TYR A 318 1.62 -2.20 23.19
CA TYR A 318 2.64 -2.92 23.94
C TYR A 318 2.17 -3.22 25.38
N GLU A 319 2.67 -4.32 25.95
CA GLU A 319 2.58 -4.56 27.39
C GLU A 319 3.68 -3.79 28.13
N ALA A 320 3.43 -3.36 29.37
CA ALA A 320 4.41 -2.68 30.22
C ALA A 320 5.79 -3.38 30.34
N LYS A 321 5.83 -4.69 30.09
CA LYS A 321 7.02 -5.55 30.15
C LYS A 321 7.87 -5.52 28.88
N ASP A 322 7.33 -5.07 27.75
CA ASP A 322 7.97 -5.16 26.43
C ASP A 322 9.09 -4.12 26.20
N GLY A 323 9.32 -3.22 27.17
CA GLY A 323 10.39 -2.22 27.11
C GLY A 323 10.13 -1.06 26.13
N PHE A 324 8.96 -0.98 25.49
CA PHE A 324 8.54 0.16 24.68
C PHE A 324 8.06 1.37 25.51
N ALA A 325 8.11 1.29 26.84
CA ALA A 325 7.79 2.42 27.72
C ALA A 325 8.71 3.63 27.44
N GLY A 326 8.12 4.73 26.97
CA GLY A 326 8.85 5.93 26.55
C GLY A 326 9.46 5.87 25.14
N ALA A 327 9.13 4.87 24.33
CA ALA A 327 9.42 4.86 22.90
C ALA A 327 8.66 6.01 22.20
N LYS A 328 9.39 6.91 21.55
CA LYS A 328 8.83 8.09 20.89
C LYS A 328 8.24 7.73 19.53
N PRO A 329 7.24 8.48 19.02
CA PRO A 329 6.75 8.30 17.67
C PRO A 329 7.86 8.45 16.62
N ASP A 330 7.94 7.48 15.72
CA ASP A 330 9.02 7.32 14.75
C ASP A 330 8.49 7.37 13.32
N MET A 331 9.17 8.11 12.44
CA MET A 331 8.73 8.36 11.06
C MET A 331 9.67 7.65 10.07
N ASP A 332 9.19 6.55 9.48
CA ASP A 332 9.83 5.95 8.31
C ASP A 332 9.37 6.70 7.05
N GLU A 333 10.15 7.70 6.62
CA GLU A 333 9.89 8.47 5.40
C GLU A 333 9.86 7.61 4.12
N ALA A 334 10.59 6.49 4.09
CA ALA A 334 10.72 5.64 2.91
C ALA A 334 9.46 4.79 2.66
N VAL A 335 8.71 4.47 3.71
CA VAL A 335 7.41 3.79 3.62
C VAL A 335 6.23 4.71 3.95
N ARG A 336 6.51 5.96 4.36
CA ARG A 336 5.55 6.99 4.78
C ARG A 336 4.69 6.52 5.95
N CYS A 337 5.35 5.99 6.98
CA CYS A 337 4.68 5.50 8.17
C CYS A 337 5.17 6.19 9.44
N LEU A 338 4.23 6.77 10.18
CA LEU A 338 4.45 7.26 11.54
C LEU A 338 4.01 6.18 12.53
N THR A 339 4.95 5.51 13.18
CA THR A 339 4.64 4.58 14.27
C THR A 339 4.40 5.35 15.56
N VAL A 340 3.30 5.06 16.26
CA VAL A 340 2.93 5.63 17.55
C VAL A 340 2.76 4.48 18.54
N PHE A 341 3.34 4.58 19.73
CA PHE A 341 3.29 3.54 20.74
C PHE A 341 2.19 3.82 21.76
N LYS A 342 1.39 2.81 22.12
CA LYS A 342 0.39 2.89 23.20
C LYS A 342 0.51 1.68 24.13
N GLU A 343 0.59 1.92 25.43
CA GLU A 343 0.45 0.85 26.41
C GLU A 343 -0.99 0.32 26.35
N LYS A 344 -1.17 -1.01 26.34
CA LYS A 344 -2.47 -1.68 26.08
C LYS A 344 -3.62 -1.15 26.94
N ASP A 345 -3.43 -1.12 28.26
CA ASP A 345 -4.41 -0.60 29.24
C ASP A 345 -4.21 0.90 29.56
N GLY A 346 -3.30 1.56 28.85
CA GLY A 346 -2.93 2.96 29.05
C GLY A 346 -3.73 3.94 28.18
N LYS A 347 -3.29 5.21 28.23
CA LYS A 347 -3.73 6.28 27.32
C LYS A 347 -2.57 6.65 26.41
N PHE A 348 -2.87 7.27 25.27
CA PHE A 348 -1.81 7.95 24.51
C PHE A 348 -1.14 9.03 25.37
N VAL A 349 0.18 9.14 25.24
CA VAL A 349 0.93 10.19 25.93
C VAL A 349 0.71 11.51 25.18
N ASP A 350 0.33 12.55 25.92
CA ASP A 350 0.13 13.93 25.43
C ASP A 350 1.25 14.45 24.51
N ALA A 351 2.51 14.11 24.83
CA ALA A 351 3.67 14.49 24.04
C ALA A 351 3.71 13.79 22.68
N ASP A 352 3.28 12.53 22.62
CA ASP A 352 3.25 11.71 21.41
C ASP A 352 2.09 12.17 20.51
N LEU A 353 0.93 12.49 21.10
CA LEU A 353 -0.16 13.14 20.37
C LEU A 353 0.26 14.47 19.76
N ARG A 354 0.95 15.36 20.51
CA ARG A 354 1.52 16.61 19.96
C ARG A 354 2.51 16.33 18.82
N ARG A 355 3.32 15.27 18.92
CA ARG A 355 4.25 14.84 17.87
C ARG A 355 3.52 14.37 16.61
N VAL A 356 2.44 13.59 16.75
CA VAL A 356 1.56 13.17 15.64
C VAL A 356 0.92 14.38 14.97
N GLY A 357 0.33 15.29 15.74
CA GLY A 357 -0.29 16.50 15.22
C GLY A 357 0.68 17.41 14.47
N PHE A 358 1.93 17.51 14.93
CA PHE A 358 3.00 18.22 14.23
C PHE A 358 3.35 17.53 12.90
N GLU A 359 3.68 16.24 12.92
CA GLU A 359 4.11 15.49 11.72
C GLU A 359 3.03 15.46 10.64
N VAL A 360 1.76 15.25 11.03
CA VAL A 360 0.62 15.31 10.09
C VAL A 360 0.46 16.71 9.48
N ASN A 361 0.55 17.77 10.28
CA ASN A 361 0.47 19.15 9.80
C ASN A 361 1.60 19.47 8.80
N GLU A 362 2.84 19.14 9.15
CA GLU A 362 4.00 19.33 8.27
C GLU A 362 3.87 18.53 6.97
N TRP A 363 3.39 17.28 7.05
CA TRP A 363 3.15 16.46 5.87
C TRP A 363 2.13 17.11 4.91
N ILE A 364 0.95 17.50 5.42
CA ILE A 364 -0.12 18.11 4.60
C ILE A 364 0.33 19.47 4.01
N LYS A 365 1.19 20.22 4.73
CA LYS A 365 1.78 21.47 4.23
C LYS A 365 2.84 21.18 3.15
N GLY A 366 3.67 20.17 3.33
CA GLY A 366 4.71 19.74 2.41
C GLY A 366 4.22 19.17 1.07
N MET A 367 3.01 18.58 1.00
CA MET A 367 2.49 17.99 -0.24
C MET A 367 2.37 18.95 -1.44
N GLY A 368 2.31 20.26 -1.22
CA GLY A 368 2.29 21.28 -2.27
C GLY A 368 3.68 21.70 -2.77
N ALA A 369 4.74 21.36 -2.05
CA ALA A 369 6.11 21.73 -2.35
C ALA A 369 6.84 20.58 -3.05
N THR A 370 6.69 20.49 -4.37
CA THR A 370 7.60 19.67 -5.17
C THR A 370 9.02 20.23 -5.05
N LYS A 371 9.84 19.60 -4.22
CA LYS A 371 11.31 19.74 -4.30
C LYS A 371 11.72 19.20 -5.68
N SER A 372 11.95 20.10 -6.63
CA SER A 372 12.67 19.78 -7.86
C SER A 372 14.04 19.21 -7.46
N ALA A 373 14.33 18.00 -7.93
CA ALA A 373 15.63 17.34 -7.83
C ALA A 373 16.32 17.40 -9.19
#